data_AF-A0AAP2HAU5-F1
#
_entry.id   AF-A0AAP2HAU5-F1
#
_cell.length_a   1.000
_cell.length_b   1.000
_cell.length_c   1.000
_cell.angle_alpha   90.00
_cell.angle_beta   90.00
_cell.angle_gamma   90.00
#
_symmetry.space_group_name_H-M   'P 1'
#
loop_
_entity.id
_entity.type
_entity.pdbx_description
1 polymer ?
#
loop_
_entity_poly.entity_id
_entity_poly.type
_entity_poly.pdbx_seq_one_letter_code
_entity_poly.pdbx_strand_id
1 'polypeptide(L)'
;MELNRLGVSDEQVTELRTTLVFIRAITSPRAARNDVAVLLKDVERLSSDLVRKLDALAGLPDAAHGTAFAKIEERYWQERPEDDGHNVAAAIGPRLSALVKVAREAQADLPDHPTRNKAGDPRPIRSIQDALLRGWIAARGSRIRVSGYYETEEAMVAAAQQNPPLPRYPKEFLPSVSEGSSFHEIVGICYLAAGYKGFPKRALQAYNKHYNDRRRELLRGLEAAIAVEKEGAPQNHRR
;
A
#
# COMPACT_ATOMS: atom_id res chain seq x y z
N MET A 1 10.52 -23.86 -12.21
CA MET A 1 10.21 -24.79 -13.32
C MET A 1 8.85 -24.52 -13.96
N GLU A 2 7.80 -24.20 -13.21
CA GLU A 2 6.45 -24.00 -13.79
C GLU A 2 6.25 -22.62 -14.46
N LEU A 3 6.69 -21.52 -13.83
CA LEU A 3 6.60 -20.16 -14.42
C LEU A 3 7.41 -20.00 -15.72
N ASN A 4 8.58 -20.63 -15.82
CA ASN A 4 9.44 -20.54 -17.02
C ASN A 4 8.75 -21.17 -18.25
N ARG A 5 7.90 -22.19 -18.05
CA ARG A 5 7.10 -22.79 -19.14
C ARG A 5 6.06 -21.81 -19.71
N LEU A 6 5.66 -20.82 -18.90
CA LEU A 6 4.73 -19.76 -19.30
C LEU A 6 5.44 -18.55 -19.92
N GLY A 7 6.76 -18.64 -20.17
CA GLY A 7 7.56 -17.58 -20.76
C GLY A 7 8.02 -16.49 -19.79
N VAL A 8 7.84 -16.68 -18.48
CA VAL A 8 8.25 -15.71 -17.46
C VAL A 8 9.78 -15.70 -17.34
N SER A 9 10.41 -14.53 -17.47
CA SER A 9 11.87 -14.36 -17.36
C SER A 9 12.36 -14.44 -15.91
N ASP A 10 13.67 -14.62 -15.71
CA ASP A 10 14.26 -14.73 -14.37
C ASP A 10 14.11 -13.44 -13.54
N GLU A 11 14.17 -12.27 -14.19
CA GLU A 11 13.90 -10.97 -13.57
C GLU A 11 12.44 -10.86 -13.13
N GLN A 12 11.50 -11.33 -13.95
CA GLN A 12 10.08 -11.40 -13.58
C GLN A 12 9.83 -12.36 -12.43
N VAL A 13 10.49 -13.53 -12.43
CA VAL A 13 10.43 -14.47 -11.30
C VAL A 13 10.95 -13.83 -10.01
N THR A 14 12.03 -13.04 -10.11
CA THR A 14 12.61 -12.31 -8.98
C THR A 14 11.62 -11.29 -8.40
N GLU A 15 11.01 -10.47 -9.25
CA GLU A 15 9.96 -9.50 -8.84
C GLU A 15 8.72 -10.19 -8.25
N LEU A 16 8.30 -11.32 -8.83
CA LEU A 16 7.19 -12.11 -8.32
C LEU A 16 7.49 -12.66 -6.92
N ARG A 17 8.70 -13.16 -6.68
CA ARG A 17 9.12 -13.66 -5.35
C ARG A 17 9.04 -12.58 -4.29
N THR A 18 9.52 -11.37 -4.58
CA THR A 18 9.38 -10.22 -3.67
C THR A 18 7.90 -9.91 -3.40
N THR A 19 7.07 -9.98 -4.44
CA THR A 19 5.64 -9.71 -4.35
C THR A 19 4.86 -10.78 -3.58
N LEU A 20 5.34 -12.03 -3.52
CA LEU A 20 4.69 -13.12 -2.78
C LEU A 20 4.55 -12.81 -1.28
N VAL A 21 5.47 -12.03 -0.68
CA VAL A 21 5.36 -11.61 0.73
C VAL A 21 4.09 -10.78 0.94
N PHE A 22 3.83 -9.83 0.03
CA PHE A 22 2.64 -8.98 0.07
C PHE A 22 1.36 -9.78 -0.20
N ILE A 23 1.37 -10.66 -1.21
CA ILE A 23 0.22 -11.52 -1.52
C ILE A 23 -0.12 -12.36 -0.30
N ARG A 24 0.89 -13.02 0.31
CA ARG A 24 0.72 -13.82 1.53
C ARG A 24 0.15 -12.99 2.67
N ALA A 25 0.62 -11.77 2.91
CA ALA A 25 0.08 -10.90 3.96
C ALA A 25 -1.42 -10.59 3.77
N ILE A 26 -1.86 -10.43 2.51
CA ILE A 26 -3.27 -10.16 2.19
C ILE A 26 -4.12 -11.43 2.27
N THR A 27 -3.66 -12.51 1.62
CA THR A 27 -4.41 -13.77 1.49
C THR A 27 -4.39 -14.61 2.76
N SER A 28 -3.42 -14.40 3.65
CA SER A 28 -3.38 -15.08 4.93
C SER A 28 -4.61 -14.70 5.76
N PRO A 29 -5.24 -15.67 6.44
CA PRO A 29 -6.17 -15.40 7.51
C PRO A 29 -5.40 -14.67 8.61
N ARG A 30 -5.39 -13.33 8.57
CA ARG A 30 -4.97 -12.56 9.73
C ARG A 30 -6.07 -12.68 10.78
N ALA A 31 -5.68 -12.85 12.03
CA ALA A 31 -6.52 -12.63 13.21
C ALA A 31 -6.87 -11.13 13.34
N ALA A 32 -7.42 -10.52 12.27
CA ALA A 32 -7.46 -9.07 12.09
C ALA A 32 -8.49 -8.36 12.98
N ARG A 33 -9.34 -9.08 13.71
CA ARG A 33 -10.21 -8.51 14.74
C ARG A 33 -9.61 -8.66 16.14
N ASN A 34 -8.90 -9.76 16.41
CA ASN A 34 -8.34 -10.00 17.74
C ASN A 34 -7.20 -9.03 18.00
N ASP A 35 -6.24 -8.84 17.10
CA ASP A 35 -5.03 -8.08 17.46
C ASP A 35 -5.29 -6.59 17.67
N VAL A 36 -6.07 -5.93 16.79
CA VAL A 36 -6.38 -4.50 16.95
C VAL A 36 -7.38 -4.25 18.08
N ALA A 37 -8.40 -5.09 18.24
CA ALA A 37 -9.34 -4.95 19.35
C ALA A 37 -8.68 -5.31 20.70
N VAL A 38 -7.76 -6.27 20.74
CA VAL A 38 -6.94 -6.60 21.92
C VAL A 38 -6.03 -5.44 22.26
N LEU A 39 -5.34 -4.86 21.26
CA LEU A 39 -4.49 -3.70 21.49
C LEU A 39 -5.29 -2.47 21.96
N LEU A 40 -6.44 -2.17 21.34
CA LEU A 40 -7.31 -1.08 21.79
C LEU A 40 -7.86 -1.33 23.20
N LYS A 41 -8.22 -2.58 23.53
CA LYS A 41 -8.66 -2.99 24.87
C LYS A 41 -7.53 -2.92 25.90
N ASP A 42 -6.30 -3.24 25.52
CA ASP A 42 -5.13 -3.10 26.37
C ASP A 42 -4.77 -1.64 26.60
N VAL A 43 -4.85 -0.78 25.59
CA VAL A 43 -4.70 0.68 25.75
C VAL A 43 -5.79 1.23 26.67
N GLU A 44 -7.05 0.86 26.46
CA GLU A 44 -8.16 1.29 27.33
C GLU A 44 -7.91 0.87 28.79
N ARG A 45 -7.54 -0.39 29.02
CA ARG A 45 -7.29 -0.95 30.35
C ARG A 45 -6.11 -0.26 31.04
N LEU A 46 -4.95 -0.21 30.38
CA LEU A 46 -3.73 0.33 30.96
C LEU A 46 -3.85 1.84 31.24
N SER A 47 -4.48 2.60 30.34
CA SER A 47 -4.72 4.03 30.55
C SER A 47 -5.75 4.28 31.65
N SER A 48 -6.79 3.47 31.77
CA SER A 48 -7.77 3.57 32.87
C SER A 48 -7.16 3.24 34.24
N ASP A 49 -6.31 2.21 34.31
CA ASP A 49 -5.60 1.84 35.54
C ASP A 49 -4.61 2.93 35.96
N LEU A 50 -3.92 3.55 34.99
CA LEU A 50 -2.99 4.64 35.27
C LEU A 50 -3.71 5.91 35.72
N VAL A 51 -4.82 6.29 35.09
CA VAL A 51 -5.67 7.40 35.55
C VAL A 51 -6.16 7.15 36.97
N ARG A 52 -6.68 5.95 37.27
CA ARG A 52 -7.10 5.59 38.64
C ARG A 52 -5.98 5.71 39.67
N LYS A 53 -4.76 5.30 39.32
CA LYS A 53 -3.60 5.42 40.22
C LYS A 53 -3.19 6.88 40.42
N LEU A 54 -3.24 7.69 39.37
CA LEU A 54 -2.96 9.13 39.45
C LEU A 54 -4.03 9.87 40.25
N ASP A 55 -5.31 9.55 40.07
CA ASP A 55 -6.43 10.12 40.83
C ASP A 55 -6.40 9.68 42.30
N ALA A 56 -6.07 8.41 42.57
CA ALA A 56 -5.90 7.90 43.93
C ALA A 56 -4.73 8.56 44.64
N LEU A 57 -3.65 8.89 43.92
CA LEU A 57 -2.58 9.73 44.44
C LEU A 57 -3.11 11.14 44.70
N ALA A 58 -3.73 11.78 43.71
CA ALA A 58 -4.29 13.14 43.76
C ALA A 58 -5.23 13.38 44.97
N GLY A 59 -6.02 12.37 45.35
CA GLY A 59 -6.98 12.43 46.45
C GLY A 59 -6.39 12.24 47.86
N LEU A 60 -5.09 11.96 48.01
CA LEU A 60 -4.45 11.82 49.33
C LEU A 60 -4.25 13.21 49.97
N PRO A 61 -4.84 13.49 51.14
CA PRO A 61 -4.89 14.84 51.73
C PRO A 61 -3.61 15.27 52.46
N ASP A 62 -2.44 14.71 52.15
CA ASP A 62 -1.25 14.84 53.02
C ASP A 62 -0.09 15.63 52.39
N ALA A 63 0.63 16.42 53.18
CA ALA A 63 1.79 17.22 52.74
C ALA A 63 2.93 16.34 52.16
N ALA A 64 2.97 15.06 52.56
CA ALA A 64 3.86 14.05 52.00
C ALA A 64 3.58 13.77 50.50
N HIS A 65 2.35 13.95 50.04
CA HIS A 65 1.96 13.72 48.66
C HIS A 65 2.40 14.88 47.75
N GLY A 66 2.22 16.15 48.16
CA GLY A 66 2.81 17.28 47.45
C GLY A 66 4.35 17.16 47.31
N THR A 67 5.00 16.62 48.35
CA THR A 67 6.44 16.32 48.34
C THR A 67 6.80 15.18 47.38
N ALA A 68 5.97 14.14 47.27
CA ALA A 68 6.19 13.03 46.34
C ALA A 68 6.00 13.45 44.88
N PHE A 69 4.98 14.26 44.59
CA PHE A 69 4.75 14.82 43.24
C PHE A 69 5.90 15.75 42.83
N ALA A 70 6.33 16.65 43.72
CA ALA A 70 7.48 17.51 43.47
C ALA A 70 8.76 16.70 43.17
N LYS A 71 9.00 15.59 43.88
CA LYS A 71 10.15 14.69 43.62
C LYS A 71 10.05 13.95 42.29
N ILE A 72 8.84 13.58 41.87
CA ILE A 72 8.60 12.93 40.57
C ILE A 72 8.83 13.93 39.44
N GLU A 73 8.31 15.16 39.56
CA GLU A 73 8.54 16.23 38.59
C GLU A 73 10.02 16.63 38.54
N GLU A 74 10.67 16.79 39.69
CA GLU A 74 12.10 17.10 39.77
C GLU A 74 12.94 16.04 39.05
N ARG A 75 12.73 14.74 39.32
CA ARG A 75 13.45 13.66 38.63
C ARG A 75 13.13 13.60 37.14
N TYR A 76 11.88 13.83 36.77
CA TYR A 76 11.47 13.89 35.37
C TYR A 76 12.28 14.93 34.59
N TRP A 77 12.37 16.15 35.14
CA TRP A 77 13.12 17.25 34.52
C TRP A 77 14.63 17.02 34.52
N GLN A 78 15.18 16.35 35.53
CA GLN A 78 16.58 15.93 35.55
C GLN A 78 16.88 14.88 34.47
N GLU A 79 15.98 13.94 34.22
CA GLU A 79 16.15 12.91 33.18
C GLU A 79 15.85 13.43 31.78
N ARG A 80 14.99 14.45 31.64
CA ARG A 80 14.57 15.02 30.35
C ARG A 80 14.61 16.56 30.34
N PRO A 81 15.81 17.15 30.39
CA PRO A 81 15.98 18.60 30.47
C PRO A 81 15.53 19.35 29.19
N GLU A 82 15.40 18.66 28.06
CA GLU A 82 14.97 19.23 26.77
C GLU A 82 13.47 19.02 26.46
N ASP A 83 12.70 18.41 27.37
CA ASP A 83 11.26 18.24 27.19
C ASP A 83 10.53 19.59 27.37
N ASP A 84 9.40 19.79 26.70
CA ASP A 84 8.67 21.07 26.68
C ASP A 84 7.53 21.13 27.70
N GLY A 85 7.38 20.07 28.52
CA GLY A 85 6.46 20.04 29.66
C GLY A 85 5.10 19.41 29.36
N HIS A 86 4.83 19.03 28.12
CA HIS A 86 3.57 18.35 27.75
C HIS A 86 3.46 16.94 28.36
N ASN A 87 4.58 16.37 28.81
CA ASN A 87 4.71 15.01 29.32
C ASN A 87 4.87 14.95 30.86
N VAL A 88 4.63 16.05 31.58
CA VAL A 88 4.69 16.07 33.06
C VAL A 88 3.46 15.39 33.67
N ALA A 89 3.61 14.76 34.84
CA ALA A 89 2.56 13.99 35.51
C ALA A 89 1.22 14.74 35.67
N ALA A 90 1.27 16.04 35.98
CA ALA A 90 0.09 16.90 36.11
C ALA A 90 -0.67 17.11 34.76
N ALA A 91 0.03 17.05 33.63
CA ALA A 91 -0.55 17.18 32.28
C ALA A 91 -0.96 15.82 31.67
N ILE A 92 -0.42 14.71 32.17
CA ILE A 92 -0.67 13.35 31.65
C ILE A 92 -2.08 12.85 31.95
N GLY A 93 -2.63 13.13 33.14
CA GLY A 93 -3.95 12.63 33.58
C GLY A 93 -5.09 12.94 32.59
N PRO A 94 -5.34 14.23 32.25
CA PRO A 94 -6.35 14.60 31.26
C PRO A 94 -6.11 14.01 29.86
N ARG A 95 -4.85 13.82 29.45
CA ARG A 95 -4.49 13.24 28.14
C ARG A 95 -4.78 11.74 28.09
N LEU A 96 -4.51 11.00 29.17
CA LEU A 96 -4.87 9.58 29.28
C LEU A 96 -6.39 9.39 29.28
N SER A 97 -7.14 10.25 29.97
CA SER A 97 -8.61 10.23 29.94
C SER A 97 -9.17 10.50 28.53
N ALA A 98 -8.57 11.43 27.79
CA ALA A 98 -8.91 11.66 26.38
C ALA A 98 -8.57 10.43 25.51
N LEU A 99 -7.43 9.79 25.73
CA LEU A 99 -7.01 8.57 25.01
C LEU A 99 -7.98 7.41 25.26
N VAL A 100 -8.42 7.19 26.50
CA VAL A 100 -9.43 6.18 26.87
C VAL A 100 -10.75 6.43 26.13
N LYS A 101 -11.19 7.70 26.10
CA LYS A 101 -12.42 8.09 25.40
C LYS A 101 -12.33 7.80 23.90
N VAL A 102 -11.24 8.25 23.25
CA VAL A 102 -11.02 8.04 21.81
C VAL A 102 -10.87 6.55 21.47
N ALA A 103 -10.21 5.76 22.32
CA ALA A 103 -10.09 4.31 22.11
C ALA A 103 -11.45 3.60 22.16
N ARG A 104 -12.35 4.01 23.08
CA ARG A 104 -13.73 3.49 23.15
C ARG A 104 -14.58 3.86 21.94
N GLU A 105 -14.50 5.13 21.52
CA GLU A 105 -15.23 5.61 20.34
C GLU A 105 -14.74 4.87 19.08
N ALA A 106 -13.42 4.75 18.90
CA ALA A 106 -12.82 4.00 17.80
C ALA A 106 -13.20 2.51 17.80
N GLN A 107 -13.39 1.90 18.98
CA GLN A 107 -13.85 0.52 19.10
C GLN A 107 -15.33 0.38 18.71
N ALA A 108 -16.16 1.36 19.04
CA ALA A 108 -17.59 1.39 18.68
C ALA A 108 -17.82 1.61 17.18
N ASP A 109 -16.92 2.35 16.52
CA ASP A 109 -16.97 2.63 15.08
C ASP A 109 -16.44 1.49 14.20
N LEU A 110 -15.93 0.41 14.79
CA LEU A 110 -15.50 -0.75 14.03
C LEU A 110 -16.71 -1.46 13.40
N PRO A 111 -16.71 -1.75 12.09
CA PRO A 111 -17.84 -2.42 11.44
C PRO A 111 -18.11 -3.80 12.04
N ASP A 112 -19.38 -4.07 12.36
CA ASP A 112 -19.86 -5.33 12.98
C ASP A 112 -19.65 -6.57 12.12
N HIS A 113 -19.42 -6.38 10.82
CA HIS A 113 -19.25 -7.44 9.84
C HIS A 113 -17.83 -7.43 9.26
N PRO A 114 -17.26 -8.60 8.95
CA PRO A 114 -15.96 -8.67 8.29
C PRO A 114 -15.99 -7.84 7.00
N THR A 115 -15.08 -6.88 6.92
CA THR A 115 -14.93 -5.95 5.80
C THR A 115 -14.53 -6.75 4.55
N ARG A 116 -15.55 -7.17 3.78
CA ARG A 116 -15.47 -7.86 2.47
C ARG A 116 -14.66 -9.17 2.48
N ASN A 117 -15.24 -10.24 1.93
CA ASN A 117 -14.54 -11.52 1.79
C ASN A 117 -13.28 -11.34 0.93
N LYS A 118 -12.08 -11.45 1.54
CA LYS A 118 -10.77 -11.18 0.93
C LYS A 118 -10.51 -11.98 -0.35
N ALA A 119 -11.23 -13.09 -0.56
CA ALA A 119 -11.22 -13.88 -1.78
C ALA A 119 -11.61 -13.09 -3.06
N GLY A 120 -12.20 -11.89 -2.92
CA GLY A 120 -12.54 -10.99 -4.01
C GLY A 120 -11.68 -9.72 -4.13
N ASP A 121 -10.59 -9.59 -3.34
CA ASP A 121 -9.74 -8.40 -3.38
C ASP A 121 -8.85 -8.39 -4.64
N PRO A 122 -8.96 -7.40 -5.53
CA PRO A 122 -8.14 -7.35 -6.76
C PRO A 122 -6.69 -6.91 -6.52
N ARG A 123 -6.34 -6.37 -5.33
CA ARG A 123 -5.02 -5.80 -5.06
C ARG A 123 -3.85 -6.79 -5.25
N PRO A 124 -3.91 -8.04 -4.79
CA PRO A 124 -2.80 -8.97 -5.01
C PRO A 124 -2.57 -9.26 -6.50
N ILE A 125 -3.62 -9.27 -7.31
CA ILE A 125 -3.52 -9.51 -8.76
C ILE A 125 -2.89 -8.31 -9.46
N ARG A 126 -3.23 -7.09 -9.03
CA ARG A 126 -2.53 -5.89 -9.47
C ARG A 126 -1.04 -5.98 -9.18
N SER A 127 -0.65 -6.38 -7.96
CA SER A 127 0.76 -6.52 -7.60
C SER A 127 1.48 -7.57 -8.45
N ILE A 128 0.81 -8.67 -8.82
CA ILE A 128 1.34 -9.67 -9.76
C ILE A 128 1.58 -9.03 -11.13
N GLN A 129 0.63 -8.28 -11.68
CA GLN A 129 0.81 -7.58 -12.96
C GLN A 129 1.99 -6.59 -12.88
N ASP A 130 2.05 -5.78 -11.82
CA ASP A 130 3.10 -4.78 -11.64
C ASP A 130 4.48 -5.45 -11.55
N ALA A 131 4.58 -6.60 -10.87
CA ALA A 131 5.81 -7.40 -10.79
C ALA A 131 6.23 -7.97 -12.15
N LEU A 132 5.29 -8.53 -12.92
CA LEU A 132 5.56 -9.01 -14.28
C LEU A 132 6.02 -7.87 -15.20
N LEU A 133 5.44 -6.67 -15.06
CA LEU A 133 5.84 -5.50 -15.83
C LEU A 133 7.23 -5.01 -15.40
N ARG A 134 7.48 -4.86 -14.10
CA ARG A 134 8.79 -4.44 -13.58
C ARG A 134 9.90 -5.38 -13.99
N GLY A 135 9.68 -6.70 -13.86
CA GLY A 135 10.69 -7.68 -14.26
C GLY A 135 10.94 -7.66 -15.76
N TRP A 136 9.92 -7.44 -16.58
CA TRP A 136 10.09 -7.29 -18.03
C TRP A 136 10.86 -6.00 -18.37
N ILE A 137 10.58 -4.89 -17.68
CA ILE A 137 11.35 -3.65 -17.81
C ILE A 137 12.79 -3.86 -17.34
N ALA A 138 13.04 -4.61 -16.26
CA ALA A 138 14.41 -4.89 -15.80
C ALA A 138 15.18 -5.74 -16.82
N ALA A 139 14.54 -6.79 -17.35
CA ALA A 139 15.13 -7.70 -18.34
C ALA A 139 15.43 -7.02 -19.69
N ARG A 140 14.59 -6.04 -20.10
CA ARG A 140 14.68 -5.40 -21.42
C ARG A 140 15.22 -3.97 -21.38
N GLY A 141 15.06 -3.29 -20.25
CA GLY A 141 15.21 -1.85 -20.07
C GLY A 141 16.38 -1.43 -19.19
N SER A 142 17.25 -2.35 -18.75
CA SER A 142 18.51 -2.06 -18.04
C SER A 142 19.53 -1.18 -18.81
N ARG A 143 19.11 -0.45 -19.85
CA ARG A 143 19.93 0.51 -20.60
C ARG A 143 19.34 1.90 -20.75
N ILE A 144 18.09 2.16 -20.36
CA ILE A 144 17.54 3.52 -20.49
C ILE A 144 18.01 4.38 -19.31
N ARG A 145 19.21 4.96 -19.43
CA ARG A 145 19.61 6.11 -18.62
C ARG A 145 18.86 7.34 -19.15
N VAL A 146 17.62 7.57 -18.73
CA VAL A 146 17.02 8.90 -18.91
C VAL A 146 17.67 9.81 -17.87
N SER A 147 18.83 10.35 -18.24
CA SER A 147 19.50 11.41 -17.50
C SER A 147 19.62 12.62 -18.43
N GLY A 148 18.86 13.66 -18.13
CA GLY A 148 19.09 15.00 -18.65
C GLY A 148 17.85 15.68 -19.21
N TYR A 149 17.66 16.95 -18.85
CA TYR A 149 17.02 17.91 -19.72
C TYR A 149 17.79 17.92 -21.04
N TYR A 150 17.12 17.67 -22.16
CA TYR A 150 17.74 17.84 -23.48
C TYR A 150 17.61 19.31 -23.86
N GLU A 151 18.72 20.02 -23.98
CA GLU A 151 18.74 21.44 -24.34
C GLU A 151 18.38 21.67 -25.82
N THR A 152 18.47 20.63 -26.66
CA THR A 152 18.18 20.71 -28.10
C THR A 152 17.40 19.49 -28.61
N GLU A 153 16.64 19.68 -29.70
CA GLU A 153 15.90 18.62 -30.39
C GLU A 153 16.85 17.53 -30.93
N GLU A 154 18.04 17.91 -31.39
CA GLU A 154 19.09 17.01 -31.87
C GLU A 154 19.61 16.10 -30.76
N ALA A 155 19.80 16.63 -29.55
CA ALA A 155 20.20 15.82 -28.38
C ALA A 155 19.09 14.83 -27.98
N MET A 156 17.82 15.23 -28.11
CA MET A 156 16.68 14.35 -27.87
C MET A 156 16.62 13.21 -28.91
N VAL A 157 16.80 13.52 -30.20
CA VAL A 157 16.79 12.52 -31.29
C VAL A 157 17.97 11.55 -31.15
N ALA A 158 19.18 12.06 -30.85
CA ALA A 158 20.35 11.22 -30.61
C ALA A 158 20.18 10.30 -29.39
N ALA A 159 19.59 10.81 -28.30
CA ALA A 159 19.30 9.99 -27.12
C ALA A 159 18.22 8.93 -27.39
N ALA A 160 17.20 9.25 -28.20
CA ALA A 160 16.18 8.30 -28.62
C ALA A 160 16.74 7.19 -29.54
N GLN A 161 17.70 7.52 -30.40
CA GLN A 161 18.40 6.53 -31.22
C GLN A 161 19.28 5.59 -30.37
N GLN A 162 19.92 6.13 -29.32
CA GLN A 162 20.73 5.34 -28.38
C GLN A 162 19.87 4.50 -27.42
N ASN A 163 18.62 4.90 -27.18
CA ASN A 163 17.66 4.21 -26.33
C ASN A 163 16.40 3.86 -27.13
N PRO A 164 16.46 2.85 -28.02
CA PRO A 164 15.32 2.46 -28.81
C PRO A 164 14.13 2.12 -27.90
N PRO A 165 12.89 2.40 -28.34
CA PRO A 165 11.71 2.11 -27.54
C PRO A 165 11.68 0.62 -27.19
N LEU A 166 11.30 0.33 -25.95
CA LEU A 166 11.18 -1.06 -25.51
C LEU A 166 10.24 -1.82 -26.46
N PRO A 167 10.52 -3.11 -26.73
CA PRO A 167 9.60 -3.95 -27.50
C PRO A 167 8.21 -3.93 -26.84
N ARG A 168 7.15 -4.32 -27.56
CA ARG A 168 5.82 -4.36 -26.92
C ARG A 168 5.80 -5.38 -25.78
N TYR A 169 5.12 -5.02 -24.69
CA TYR A 169 4.88 -5.96 -23.60
C TYR A 169 4.13 -7.20 -24.12
N PRO A 170 4.56 -8.44 -23.79
CA PRO A 170 3.95 -9.66 -24.31
C PRO A 170 2.45 -9.74 -24.03
N LYS A 171 1.67 -10.14 -25.04
CA LYS A 171 0.20 -10.16 -24.92
C LYS A 171 -0.28 -11.24 -23.94
N GLU A 172 0.46 -12.34 -23.83
CA GLU A 172 0.14 -13.45 -22.93
C GLU A 172 0.18 -13.07 -21.44
N PHE A 173 0.88 -11.98 -21.08
CA PHE A 173 0.94 -11.46 -19.71
C PHE A 173 -0.06 -10.33 -19.44
N LEU A 174 -0.88 -9.96 -20.43
CA LEU A 174 -1.94 -9.00 -20.21
C LEU A 174 -3.06 -9.62 -19.36
N PRO A 175 -3.75 -8.83 -18.51
CA PRO A 175 -4.83 -9.32 -17.68
C PRO A 175 -5.90 -10.08 -18.47
N SER A 176 -6.12 -11.34 -18.09
CA SER A 176 -7.09 -12.23 -18.71
C SER A 176 -7.76 -13.10 -17.65
N VAL A 177 -9.06 -13.37 -17.83
CA VAL A 177 -9.84 -14.33 -17.02
C VAL A 177 -9.94 -15.70 -17.69
N SER A 178 -9.49 -15.84 -18.93
CA SER A 178 -9.62 -17.07 -19.70
C SER A 178 -8.70 -18.15 -19.13
N GLU A 179 -9.26 -19.33 -18.89
CA GLU A 179 -8.49 -20.53 -18.59
C GLU A 179 -7.52 -20.83 -19.76
N GLY A 180 -6.30 -21.28 -19.43
CA GLY A 180 -5.22 -21.48 -20.41
C GLY A 180 -4.45 -20.23 -20.83
N SER A 181 -4.83 -19.03 -20.35
CA SER A 181 -3.98 -17.84 -20.56
C SER A 181 -2.82 -17.81 -19.56
N SER A 182 -1.62 -17.42 -20.01
CA SER A 182 -0.44 -17.36 -19.15
C SER A 182 -0.66 -16.49 -17.92
N PHE A 183 -1.32 -15.32 -18.07
CA PHE A 183 -1.65 -14.48 -16.92
C PHE A 183 -2.55 -15.18 -15.90
N HIS A 184 -3.59 -15.90 -16.34
CA HIS A 184 -4.48 -16.65 -15.46
C HIS A 184 -3.70 -17.72 -14.67
N GLU A 185 -2.85 -18.47 -15.36
CA GLU A 185 -2.03 -19.52 -14.74
C GLU A 185 -0.99 -18.96 -13.76
N ILE A 186 -0.30 -17.87 -14.13
CA ILE A 186 0.65 -17.18 -13.25
C ILE A 186 -0.05 -16.72 -11.97
N VAL A 187 -1.24 -16.12 -12.07
CA VAL A 187 -2.02 -15.71 -10.91
C VAL A 187 -2.35 -16.91 -10.00
N GLY A 188 -2.78 -18.03 -10.60
CA GLY A 188 -3.02 -19.27 -9.88
C GLY A 188 -1.79 -19.74 -9.11
N ILE A 189 -0.63 -19.82 -9.78
CA ILE A 189 0.65 -20.23 -9.19
C ILE A 189 1.04 -19.30 -8.03
N CYS A 190 0.92 -17.98 -8.19
CA CYS A 190 1.27 -17.02 -7.15
C CYS A 190 0.36 -17.14 -5.91
N TYR A 191 -0.94 -17.36 -6.10
CA TYR A 191 -1.86 -17.54 -4.98
C TYR A 191 -1.63 -18.88 -4.27
N LEU A 192 -1.39 -19.95 -5.01
CA LEU A 192 -1.02 -21.25 -4.44
C LEU A 192 0.28 -21.15 -3.63
N ALA A 193 1.31 -20.50 -4.18
CA ALA A 193 2.58 -20.25 -3.49
C ALA A 193 2.45 -19.36 -2.24
N ALA A 194 1.43 -18.49 -2.22
CA ALA A 194 1.08 -17.69 -1.06
C ALA A 194 0.27 -18.46 0.01
N GLY A 195 -0.08 -19.73 -0.22
CA GLY A 195 -0.81 -20.59 0.72
C GLY A 195 -2.34 -20.52 0.59
N TYR A 196 -2.86 -19.94 -0.49
CA TYR A 196 -4.30 -19.88 -0.74
C TYR A 196 -4.79 -21.21 -1.34
N LYS A 197 -5.86 -21.79 -0.78
CA LYS A 197 -6.30 -23.18 -1.06
C LYS A 197 -7.06 -23.39 -2.38
N GLY A 198 -7.14 -22.39 -3.25
CA GLY A 198 -7.90 -22.51 -4.52
C GLY A 198 -7.58 -21.41 -5.51
N PHE A 199 -8.31 -21.36 -6.62
CA PHE A 199 -8.12 -20.31 -7.62
C PHE A 199 -8.87 -19.02 -7.24
N PRO A 200 -8.24 -17.83 -7.29
CA PRO A 200 -8.85 -16.56 -6.89
C PRO A 200 -9.80 -15.99 -7.96
N LYS A 201 -10.80 -16.77 -8.39
CA LYS A 201 -11.69 -16.44 -9.53
C LYS A 201 -12.35 -15.06 -9.41
N ARG A 202 -12.93 -14.75 -8.26
CA ARG A 202 -13.64 -13.47 -8.02
C ARG A 202 -12.69 -12.27 -8.03
N ALA A 203 -11.52 -12.39 -7.41
CA ALA A 203 -10.50 -11.35 -7.43
C ALA A 203 -10.01 -11.08 -8.87
N LEU A 204 -9.78 -12.14 -9.66
CA LEU A 204 -9.31 -12.02 -11.04
C LEU A 204 -10.36 -11.34 -11.93
N GLN A 205 -11.62 -11.73 -11.79
CA GLN A 205 -12.73 -11.08 -12.50
C GLN A 205 -12.88 -9.61 -12.13
N ALA A 206 -12.82 -9.28 -10.83
CA ALA A 206 -12.91 -7.91 -10.35
C ALA A 206 -11.75 -7.04 -10.89
N TYR A 207 -10.54 -7.58 -10.86
CA TYR A 207 -9.36 -6.89 -11.38
C TYR A 207 -9.43 -6.69 -12.90
N ASN A 208 -9.79 -7.72 -13.67
CA ASN A 208 -9.86 -7.62 -15.13
C ASN A 208 -10.96 -6.64 -15.58
N LYS A 209 -12.12 -6.63 -14.90
CA LYS A 209 -13.16 -5.61 -15.12
C LYS A 209 -12.58 -4.20 -14.98
N HIS A 210 -11.95 -3.91 -13.83
CA HIS A 210 -11.35 -2.61 -13.58
C HIS A 210 -10.24 -2.25 -14.59
N TYR A 211 -9.40 -3.22 -14.96
CA TYR A 211 -8.35 -3.03 -15.97
C TYR A 211 -8.94 -2.63 -17.34
N ASN A 212 -9.97 -3.34 -17.80
CA ASN A 212 -10.63 -3.05 -19.08
C ASN A 212 -11.38 -1.72 -19.05
N ASP A 213 -12.03 -1.38 -17.94
CA ASP A 213 -12.71 -0.09 -17.76
C ASP A 213 -11.71 1.06 -17.91
N ARG A 214 -10.58 1.00 -17.18
CA ARG A 214 -9.51 1.99 -17.26
C ARG A 214 -8.87 2.04 -18.64
N ARG A 215 -8.64 0.89 -19.28
CA ARG A 215 -8.09 0.84 -20.64
C ARG A 215 -9.02 1.52 -21.65
N ARG A 216 -10.33 1.28 -21.56
CA ARG A 216 -11.34 1.94 -22.42
C ARG A 216 -11.40 3.45 -22.19
N GLU A 217 -11.27 3.89 -20.94
CA GLU A 217 -11.19 5.31 -20.60
C GLU A 217 -9.95 5.97 -21.20
N LEU A 218 -8.77 5.35 -21.04
CA LEU A 218 -7.53 5.87 -21.63
C LEU A 218 -7.57 5.92 -23.16
N LEU A 219 -8.11 4.88 -23.81
CA LEU A 219 -8.27 4.87 -25.27
C LEU A 219 -9.18 6.00 -25.75
N ARG A 220 -10.33 6.22 -25.08
CA ARG A 220 -11.22 7.35 -25.40
C ARG A 220 -10.52 8.69 -25.22
N GLY A 221 -9.72 8.86 -24.17
CA GLY A 221 -8.93 10.07 -23.95
C GLY A 221 -7.89 10.32 -25.06
N LEU A 222 -7.19 9.27 -25.50
CA LEU A 222 -6.24 9.35 -26.61
C LEU A 222 -6.93 9.65 -27.95
N GLU A 223 -8.07 9.01 -28.23
CA GLU A 223 -8.86 9.29 -29.43
C GLU A 223 -9.35 10.74 -29.46
N ALA A 224 -9.79 11.28 -28.32
CA ALA A 224 -10.17 12.68 -28.19
C ALA A 224 -8.98 13.63 -28.42
N ALA A 225 -7.81 13.34 -27.85
CA ALA A 225 -6.61 14.15 -28.04
C ALA A 225 -6.15 14.16 -29.52
N ILE A 226 -6.15 13.01 -30.18
CA ILE A 226 -5.81 12.88 -31.60
C ILE A 226 -6.82 13.62 -32.49
N ALA A 227 -8.11 13.63 -32.12
CA ALA A 227 -9.13 14.36 -32.87
C ALA A 227 -8.91 15.88 -32.79
N VAL A 228 -8.57 16.41 -31.61
CA VAL A 228 -8.26 17.84 -31.40
C VAL A 228 -7.04 18.28 -32.22
N GLU A 229 -5.98 17.46 -32.29
CA GLU A 229 -4.82 17.76 -33.14
C GLU A 229 -5.16 17.82 -34.63
N LYS A 230 -6.11 17.00 -35.10
CA LYS A 230 -6.57 17.01 -36.49
C LYS A 230 -7.43 18.22 -36.83
N GLU A 231 -8.19 18.76 -35.87
CA GLU A 231 -9.01 19.97 -36.05
C GLU A 231 -8.18 21.27 -35.90
N GLY A 232 -7.07 21.23 -35.17
CA GLY A 232 -6.14 22.36 -35.00
C GLY A 232 -5.05 22.50 -36.06
N ALA A 233 -4.93 21.55 -36.99
CA ALA A 233 -3.95 21.65 -38.08
C ALA A 233 -4.39 22.72 -39.10
N PRO A 234 -3.62 23.81 -39.31
CA PRO A 234 -3.98 24.83 -40.28
C PRO A 234 -4.09 24.21 -41.66
N GLN A 235 -5.24 24.39 -42.32
CA GLN A 235 -5.40 24.12 -43.74
C GLN A 235 -4.42 25.05 -44.47
N ASN A 236 -3.22 24.56 -44.77
CA ASN A 236 -2.33 25.20 -45.73
C ASN A 236 -3.08 25.18 -47.08
N HIS A 237 -3.76 26.30 -47.36
CA HIS A 237 -4.26 26.65 -48.66
C HIS A 237 -3.08 26.60 -49.63
N ARG A 238 -3.02 25.54 -50.43
CA ARG A 238 -2.29 25.54 -51.69
C ARG A 238 -2.84 26.69 -52.53
N ARG A 239 -2.03 27.73 -52.72
CA ARG A 239 -2.03 28.55 -53.92
C ARG A 239 -0.69 28.37 -54.59
#